data_AF-A0A962R108-F1
#
_entry.id   AF-A0A962R108-F1
#
_cell.length_a   1.000
_cell.length_b   1.000
_cell.length_c   1.000
_cell.angle_alpha   90.00
_cell.angle_beta   90.00
_cell.angle_gamma   90.00
#
_symmetry.space_group_name_H-M   'P 1'
#
loop_
_entity.id
_entity.type
_entity.pdbx_description
1 polymer ?
#
loop_
_entity_poly.entity_id
_entity_poly.type
_entity_poly.pdbx_seq_one_letter_code
_entity_poly.pdbx_strand_id
1 'polypeptide(L)'
;RLVAYTRSSAEFAVGLSPRGALALLDCARTWALMHNRGHLVPEDLQMVLPAVAAHRLVPAGDYAGDGMALVELLRREVDVIRA
;
A
#
# COMPACT_ATOMS: atom_id res chain seq x y z
N ARG A 1 -4.45 6.92 -4.63
CA ARG A 1 -5.02 7.32 -3.31
C ARG A 1 -4.15 6.83 -2.14
N LEU A 2 -3.69 5.57 -2.14
CA LEU A 2 -2.81 4.99 -1.09
C LEU A 2 -1.64 5.89 -0.67
N VAL A 3 -0.75 6.26 -1.60
CA VAL A 3 0.44 7.08 -1.29
C VAL A 3 0.05 8.43 -0.71
N ALA A 4 -0.95 9.09 -1.28
CA ALA A 4 -1.42 10.39 -0.78
C ALA A 4 -1.94 10.27 0.66
N TYR A 5 -2.77 9.26 0.94
CA TYR A 5 -3.30 9.00 2.27
C TYR A 5 -2.17 8.80 3.29
N THR A 6 -1.18 7.95 2.99
CA THR A 6 -0.04 7.74 3.91
C THR A 6 0.78 9.00 4.22
N ARG A 7 0.66 10.05 3.40
CA ARG A 7 1.43 11.30 3.55
C ARG A 7 0.62 12.44 4.15
N SER A 8 -0.71 12.31 4.21
CA SER A 8 -1.61 13.33 4.74
C SER A 8 -2.22 12.98 6.09
N SER A 9 -2.24 11.70 6.46
CA SER A 9 -2.94 11.22 7.66
C SER A 9 -2.01 11.16 8.87
N ALA A 10 -2.54 11.48 10.06
CA ALA A 10 -1.78 11.67 11.29
C ALA A 10 -1.24 10.36 11.88
N GLU A 11 -1.73 9.21 11.42
CA GLU A 11 -1.33 7.86 11.85
C GLU A 11 0.06 7.47 11.30
N PHE A 12 0.59 8.24 10.34
CA PHE A 12 1.87 7.97 9.69
C PHE A 12 2.89 9.04 10.06
N ALA A 13 3.89 8.68 10.86
CA ALA A 13 5.08 9.52 11.07
C ALA A 13 5.89 9.62 9.76
N VAL A 14 5.95 8.53 8.99
CA VAL A 14 6.55 8.48 7.66
C VAL A 14 5.66 7.66 6.73
N GLY A 15 5.11 8.33 5.71
CA GLY A 15 4.33 7.71 4.65
C GLY A 15 5.16 7.07 3.53
N LEU A 16 4.49 6.50 2.53
CA LEU A 16 5.18 5.95 1.37
C LEU A 16 5.91 7.04 0.57
N SER A 17 7.18 6.77 0.29
CA SER A 17 8.01 7.59 -0.60
C SER A 17 7.71 7.28 -2.08
N PRO A 18 8.14 8.14 -3.03
CA PRO A 18 8.06 7.84 -4.46
C PRO A 18 8.67 6.48 -4.82
N ARG A 19 9.78 6.10 -4.18
CA ARG A 19 10.41 4.78 -4.36
C ARG A 19 9.50 3.64 -3.88
N GLY A 20 8.78 3.83 -2.77
CA GLY A 20 7.80 2.85 -2.29
C GLY A 20 6.61 2.71 -3.24
N ALA A 21 6.15 3.81 -3.83
CA ALA A 21 5.06 3.81 -4.81
C ALA A 21 5.42 3.03 -6.09
N LEU A 22 6.62 3.26 -6.63
CA LEU A 22 7.10 2.53 -7.80
C LEU A 22 7.28 1.04 -7.51
N ALA A 23 7.88 0.68 -6.36
CA ALA A 23 8.01 -0.72 -5.95
C ALA A 23 6.65 -1.42 -5.84
N LEU A 24 5.64 -0.74 -5.30
CA LEU A 24 4.28 -1.28 -5.20
C LEU A 24 3.67 -1.54 -6.59
N LEU A 25 3.84 -0.60 -7.51
CA LEU A 25 3.36 -0.73 -8.90
C LEU A 25 4.06 -1.86 -9.66
N ASP A 26 5.38 -2.01 -9.48
CA ASP A 26 6.17 -3.07 -10.13
C ASP A 26 5.80 -4.46 -9.60
N CYS A 27 5.62 -4.59 -8.29
CA CYS A 27 5.14 -5.83 -7.67
C CYS A 27 3.72 -6.18 -8.14
N ALA A 28 2.80 -5.21 -8.23
CA ALA A 28 1.44 -5.46 -8.71
C ALA A 28 1.40 -5.89 -10.19
N ARG A 29 2.24 -5.28 -11.04
CA ARG A 29 2.39 -5.70 -12.45
C ARG A 29 2.92 -7.13 -12.56
N THR A 30 3.94 -7.45 -11.77
CA THR A 30 4.49 -8.82 -11.71
C THR A 30 3.43 -9.81 -11.23
N TRP A 31 2.66 -9.46 -10.19
CA TRP A 31 1.57 -10.28 -9.69
C TRP A 31 0.51 -10.55 -10.78
N ALA A 32 0.08 -9.53 -11.52
CA ALA A 32 -0.86 -9.69 -12.62
C ALA A 32 -0.30 -10.61 -13.72
N LEU A 33 0.97 -10.43 -14.09
CA LEU A 33 1.65 -11.25 -15.10
C LEU A 33 1.75 -12.72 -14.68
N MET A 34 2.07 -13.00 -13.41
CA MET A 34 2.09 -14.37 -12.87
C MET A 34 0.71 -15.05 -12.92
N HIS A 35 -0.36 -14.25 -12.95
CA HIS A 35 -1.74 -14.72 -13.14
C HIS A 35 -2.20 -14.68 -14.59
N ASN A 36 -1.25 -14.65 -15.54
CA ASN A 36 -1.50 -14.65 -16.98
C ASN A 36 -2.40 -13.49 -17.47
N ARG A 37 -2.32 -12.33 -16.79
CA ARG A 37 -3.03 -11.10 -17.18
C ARG A 37 -2.04 -10.06 -17.71
N GLY A 38 -2.39 -9.44 -18.84
CA GLY A 38 -1.58 -8.39 -19.48
C GLY A 38 -1.75 -6.99 -18.88
N HIS A 39 -2.59 -6.83 -17.87
CA HIS A 39 -2.83 -5.57 -17.16
C HIS A 39 -3.08 -5.86 -15.68
N LEU A 40 -2.72 -4.90 -14.83
CA LEU A 40 -3.02 -4.97 -13.40
C LEU A 40 -4.43 -4.44 -13.12
N VAL A 41 -5.04 -4.95 -12.08
CA VAL A 41 -6.31 -4.48 -11.50
C VAL A 41 -6.07 -4.01 -10.05
N PRO A 42 -6.98 -3.24 -9.45
CA PRO A 42 -6.82 -2.75 -8.09
C PRO A 42 -6.54 -3.85 -7.04
N GLU A 43 -7.12 -5.04 -7.22
CA GLU A 43 -6.91 -6.19 -6.34
C GLU A 43 -5.44 -6.64 -6.33
N ASP A 44 -4.70 -6.45 -7.42
CA ASP A 44 -3.26 -6.81 -7.47
C ASP A 44 -2.44 -5.95 -6.53
N LEU A 45 -2.77 -4.65 -6.43
CA LEU A 45 -2.15 -3.74 -5.46
C LEU A 45 -2.46 -4.19 -4.04
N GLN A 46 -3.70 -4.61 -3.77
CA GLN A 46 -4.12 -5.10 -2.44
C GLN A 46 -3.34 -6.34 -2.04
N MET A 47 -3.08 -7.25 -2.98
CA MET A 47 -2.33 -8.48 -2.73
C MET A 47 -0.88 -8.22 -2.33
N VAL A 48 -0.20 -7.28 -2.99
CA VAL A 48 1.23 -7.00 -2.74
C VAL A 48 1.45 -5.94 -1.66
N LEU A 49 0.42 -5.19 -1.26
CA LEU A 49 0.52 -4.07 -0.34
C LEU A 49 1.21 -4.42 0.99
N PRO A 50 0.86 -5.51 1.70
CA PRO A 50 1.49 -5.82 2.98
C PRO A 50 2.99 -6.09 2.85
N ALA A 51 3.37 -6.88 1.84
CA ALA A 51 4.77 -7.26 1.61
C ALA A 51 5.65 -6.05 1.25
N VAL A 52 5.11 -5.09 0.48
CA VAL A 52 5.86 -3.91 0.03
C VAL A 52 5.83 -2.78 1.05
N ALA A 53 4.69 -2.51 1.68
CA ALA A 53 4.48 -1.28 2.45
C ALA A 53 4.72 -1.43 3.96
N ALA A 54 4.47 -2.59 4.57
CA ALA A 54 4.48 -2.71 6.04
C ALA A 54 5.81 -2.26 6.67
N HIS A 55 6.94 -2.67 6.09
CA HIS A 55 8.28 -2.31 6.55
C HIS A 55 8.74 -0.89 6.16
N ARG A 56 7.91 -0.16 5.41
CA ARG A 56 8.22 1.18 4.89
C ARG A 56 7.40 2.28 5.52
N LEU A 57 6.33 1.92 6.22
CA LEU A 57 5.47 2.84 6.94
C LEU A 57 5.99 2.95 8.37
N VAL A 58 6.04 4.17 8.90
CA VAL A 58 6.39 4.41 10.30
C VAL A 58 5.15 4.94 11.01
N PRO A 59 4.62 4.22 12.03
CA PRO A 59 3.45 4.66 12.76
C PRO A 59 3.73 5.88 13.63
N ALA A 60 2.70 6.71 13.79
CA ALA A 60 2.62 7.77 14.78
C ALA A 60 1.52 7.47 15.80
N GLY A 61 1.65 8.01 17.02
CA GLY A 61 0.64 7.89 18.07
C GLY A 61 0.35 6.44 18.49
N ASP A 62 -0.93 6.11 18.60
CA ASP A 62 -1.44 4.85 19.15
C ASP A 62 -1.15 3.60 18.28
N TYR A 63 -0.63 3.78 17.06
CA TYR A 63 -0.25 2.68 16.16
C TYR A 63 1.17 2.14 16.43
N ALA A 64 1.75 2.46 17.58
CA ALA A 64 3.15 2.24 17.91
C ALA A 64 3.62 0.80 17.64
N GLY A 65 4.54 0.67 16.67
CA GLY A 65 5.34 -0.54 16.45
C GLY A 65 4.83 -1.52 15.40
N ASP A 66 3.66 -1.30 14.78
CA ASP A 66 3.12 -2.28 13.83
C ASP A 66 2.81 -1.67 12.44
N GLY A 67 3.74 -1.89 11.51
CA GLY A 67 3.54 -1.54 10.10
C GLY A 67 2.43 -2.34 9.40
N MET A 68 2.11 -3.55 9.88
CA MET A 68 0.97 -4.32 9.38
C MET A 68 -0.36 -3.71 9.82
N ALA A 69 -0.45 -3.18 11.03
CA ALA A 69 -1.63 -2.44 11.49
C ALA A 69 -1.92 -1.23 10.59
N LEU A 70 -0.88 -0.50 10.16
CA LEU A 70 -1.02 0.60 9.21
C LEU A 70 -1.44 0.13 7.80
N VAL A 71 -0.99 -1.04 7.37
CA VAL A 71 -1.46 -1.63 6.11
C VAL A 71 -2.94 -1.96 6.20
N GLU A 72 -3.40 -2.53 7.31
CA GLU A 72 -4.82 -2.83 7.48
C GLU A 72 -5.67 -1.56 7.55
N LEU A 73 -5.16 -0.50 8.22
CA LEU A 73 -5.77 0.83 8.17
C LEU A 73 -5.90 1.33 6.72
N LEU A 74 -4.85 1.21 5.89
CA LEU A 74 -4.90 1.62 4.49
C LEU A 74 -5.96 0.87 3.69
N ARG A 75 -6.10 -0.44 3.92
CA ARG A 75 -7.09 -1.29 3.24
C ARG A 75 -8.52 -0.91 3.62
N ARG A 76 -8.71 -0.44 4.86
CA ARG A 76 -10.01 0.02 5.38
C ARG A 76 -10.39 1.42 4.90
N GLU A 77 -9.45 2.36 4.95
CA GLU A 77 -9.72 3.79 4.75
C GLU A 77 -9.58 4.24 3.28
N VAL A 78 -8.90 3.46 2.43
CA VAL A 78 -8.69 3.81 1.03
C VAL A 78 -9.53 2.93 0.12
N ASP A 79 -10.63 3.49 -0.37
CA ASP A 79 -11.54 2.79 -1.28
C ASP A 79 -10.82 2.22 -2.51
N VAL A 80 -11.19 0.98 -2.84
CA VAL A 80 -10.86 0.36 -4.12
C VAL A 80 -11.78 0.93 -5.19
N ILE A 81 -11.21 1.58 -6.21
CA ILE A 81 -11.97 2.08 -7.36
C ILE A 81 -12.31 0.88 -8.25
N ARG A 82 -13.60 0.54 -8.35
CA ARG A 82 -14.09 -0.41 -9.35
C ARG A 82 -14.32 0.37 -10.65
N ALA A 83 -13.73 -0.11 -11.74
CA ALA A 83 -13.93 0.41 -13.08
C ALA A 83 -15.30 -0.05 -13.64
#